data_AF-A0A835EG02-F1
#
_entry.id   AF-A0A835EG02-F1
#
_cell.length_a   1.000
_cell.length_b   1.000
_cell.length_c   1.000
_cell.angle_alpha   90.00
_cell.angle_beta   90.00
_cell.angle_gamma   90.00
#
_symmetry.space_group_name_H-M   'P 1'
#
loop_
_entity.id
_entity.type
_entity.pdbx_description
1 polymer ?
#
loop_
_entity_poly.entity_id
_entity_poly.type
_entity_poly.pdbx_seq_one_letter_code
_entity_poly.pdbx_strand_id
1 'polypeptide(L)'
;MYSCSHLAAPWPRGLFEFHLHVQRTETTLQSAVPWRGVVACAFRGARTGSINAARVPLSAPDSTTTDRSISKTVEVSRLVPRVRSRDDHSNIIFTSISPPPLVVVIIIYHGPVAAASTRPPPAAAASVAYRGGARLAVDGSLQLGFYARSCPRAEAIVRRVVRRRAAKDRSVLPALIRLHFHDCFVRVRTHARTPPLVGDHPRFLSPLTPSGCDGSVLIDSTPDHPAAEKDAPPNLTLRMLDVVDDAKAAVEKACPGVVSCADIVALAARDAAAMAGRVRYELPTGRRDGTVSSAAEVNLPSPSVSFADALSAFRSIGLGVVDLTTLLGSHTMGFCHCGLIMNRLYNFNSTSPFDPTMDAGLLAVLRERCPPHVVTTPQNESRDVIVPMNFVAPLGPFGLDNSFYPSVLAGRAVLQVDQEIMSSGVARRIAAMFASRPGNFKRQFAKSMVKLGGVNVLTGRQGEVRINCRRFNT
;
A
#
# COMPACT_ATOMS: atom_id res chain seq x y z
N MET A 1 6.39 0.97 53.76
CA MET A 1 6.39 1.98 54.85
C MET A 1 6.29 3.36 54.22
N TYR A 2 5.27 4.10 54.64
CA TYR A 2 4.97 5.53 54.46
C TYR A 2 4.58 6.13 53.08
N SER A 3 3.78 7.18 53.21
CA SER A 3 2.68 7.70 52.37
C SER A 3 2.75 9.25 52.36
N CYS A 4 2.25 9.88 51.28
CA CYS A 4 1.49 11.16 51.18
C CYS A 4 1.63 11.70 49.73
N SER A 5 0.59 11.92 48.89
CA SER A 5 -0.60 12.82 48.98
C SER A 5 -0.17 14.30 49.08
N HIS A 6 -0.62 15.32 48.30
CA HIS A 6 -1.82 15.54 47.46
C HIS A 6 -1.73 16.91 46.70
N LEU A 7 -2.52 17.08 45.61
CA LEU A 7 -3.17 18.32 45.06
C LEU A 7 -2.29 19.36 44.28
N ALA A 8 -2.68 20.00 43.15
CA ALA A 8 -3.97 20.25 42.51
C ALA A 8 -3.85 20.59 40.98
N ALA A 9 -4.81 20.08 40.19
CA ALA A 9 -5.60 20.65 39.07
C ALA A 9 -5.01 21.49 37.88
N PRO A 10 -5.70 21.54 36.71
CA PRO A 10 -5.11 21.65 35.36
C PRO A 10 -5.34 23.00 34.65
N TRP A 11 -4.51 23.31 33.64
CA TRP A 11 -4.78 24.34 32.62
C TRP A 11 -4.58 23.80 31.18
N PRO A 12 -5.27 24.36 30.18
CA PRO A 12 -5.84 23.60 29.07
C PRO A 12 -4.91 23.42 27.86
N ARG A 13 -5.27 22.40 27.07
CA ARG A 13 -4.75 22.13 25.72
C ARG A 13 -5.04 23.31 24.79
N GLY A 14 -3.99 24.00 24.35
CA GLY A 14 -3.99 24.85 23.16
C GLY A 14 -2.99 24.30 22.14
N LEU A 15 -3.45 24.00 20.93
CA LEU A 15 -2.59 23.68 19.78
C LEU A 15 -1.84 24.96 19.37
N PHE A 16 -0.51 24.93 19.43
CA PHE A 16 0.33 25.95 18.79
C PHE A 16 0.96 25.35 17.53
N GLU A 17 0.64 25.95 16.38
CA GLU A 17 1.22 25.61 15.08
C GLU A 17 2.38 26.58 14.82
N PHE A 18 3.60 26.07 14.67
CA PHE A 18 4.80 26.88 14.40
C PHE A 18 5.11 26.84 12.91
N HIS A 19 5.09 27.99 12.24
CA HIS A 19 5.63 28.14 10.88
C HIS A 19 7.01 28.80 10.95
N LEU A 20 8.05 28.06 10.57
CA LEU A 20 9.40 28.59 10.44
C LEU A 20 9.58 29.12 9.01
N HIS A 21 9.66 30.44 8.85
CA HIS A 21 10.04 31.06 7.57
C HIS A 21 11.51 31.49 7.63
N VAL A 22 12.36 30.83 6.84
CA VAL A 22 13.75 31.25 6.62
C VAL A 22 13.76 32.12 5.36
N GLN A 23 13.95 33.44 5.50
CA GLN A 23 14.26 34.32 4.38
C GLN A 23 15.78 34.45 4.25
N ARG A 24 16.28 34.20 3.04
CA ARG A 24 17.67 34.44 2.64
C ARG A 24 17.68 35.78 1.90
N THR A 25 18.36 36.80 2.43
CA THR A 25 18.66 38.01 1.66
C THR A 25 19.99 37.78 0.94
N GLU A 26 19.96 37.60 -0.38
CA GLU A 26 21.15 37.64 -1.24
C GLU A 26 21.24 39.01 -1.93
N THR A 27 22.42 39.61 -1.96
CA THR A 27 22.80 40.59 -2.97
C THR A 27 24.10 40.16 -3.64
N THR A 28 23.97 39.96 -4.96
CA THR A 28 24.96 40.00 -6.07
C THR A 28 25.93 38.82 -6.35
N LEU A 29 25.44 37.93 -7.24
CA LEU A 29 25.98 37.53 -8.57
C LEU A 29 27.30 36.75 -8.70
N GLN A 30 27.22 35.43 -8.94
CA GLN A 30 27.25 34.79 -10.28
C GLN A 30 27.16 33.23 -10.21
N SER A 31 26.21 32.68 -10.97
CA SER A 31 26.08 31.28 -11.45
C SER A 31 26.36 30.09 -10.51
N ALA A 32 25.32 29.40 -10.00
CA ALA A 32 25.33 27.94 -9.82
C ALA A 32 23.94 27.34 -9.51
N VAL A 33 23.76 26.11 -10.02
CA VAL A 33 22.63 25.17 -10.01
C VAL A 33 22.09 24.82 -8.59
N PRO A 34 20.78 24.61 -8.36
CA PRO A 34 20.26 24.35 -7.02
C PRO A 34 20.46 22.89 -6.56
N TRP A 35 21.26 22.70 -5.52
CA TRP A 35 21.23 21.53 -4.63
C TRP A 35 20.44 21.85 -3.36
N ARG A 36 19.48 21.00 -2.98
CA ARG A 36 18.84 21.02 -1.64
C ARG A 36 19.07 19.68 -0.94
N GLY A 37 20.01 19.66 -0.01
CA GLY A 37 20.16 18.61 1.02
C GLY A 37 19.84 19.19 2.40
N VAL A 38 19.01 18.49 3.17
CA VAL A 38 18.78 18.78 4.59
C VAL A 38 19.69 17.86 5.40
N VAL A 39 20.55 18.44 6.23
CA VAL A 39 21.34 17.72 7.23
C VAL A 39 20.46 17.51 8.47
N ALA A 40 20.23 16.26 8.84
CA ALA A 40 19.63 15.88 10.12
C ALA A 40 20.76 15.47 11.08
N CYS A 41 21.00 16.23 12.14
CA CYS A 41 21.86 15.81 13.24
C CYS A 41 21.00 15.21 14.37
N ALA A 42 21.22 13.93 14.65
CA ALA A 42 20.73 13.26 15.85
C ALA A 42 21.80 13.40 16.96
N PHE A 43 21.42 13.93 18.12
CA PHE A 43 22.27 13.89 19.32
C PHE A 43 21.94 12.64 20.14
N ARG A 44 22.96 11.78 20.35
CA ARG A 44 22.93 10.69 21.32
C ARG A 44 23.95 11.02 22.41
N GLY A 45 23.48 11.17 23.65
CA GLY A 45 24.28 11.10 24.88
C GLY A 45 24.88 12.42 25.39
N ALA A 46 24.18 13.09 26.31
CA ALA A 46 24.80 13.94 27.33
C ALA A 46 23.87 14.03 28.56
N ARG A 47 24.47 13.97 29.76
CA ARG A 47 23.81 13.90 31.07
C ARG A 47 23.11 15.22 31.42
N THR A 48 22.07 15.11 32.24
CA THR A 48 21.27 16.19 32.81
C THR A 48 22.11 17.29 33.47
N GLY A 49 21.94 18.53 33.02
CA GLY A 49 22.38 19.73 33.73
C GLY A 49 21.28 20.80 33.65
N SER A 50 20.77 21.23 34.80
CA SER A 50 19.80 22.34 34.90
C SER A 50 20.47 23.66 34.58
N ILE A 51 19.80 24.49 33.76
CA ILE A 51 20.18 25.89 33.56
C ILE A 51 19.10 26.74 34.24
N ASN A 52 19.49 27.45 35.30
CA ASN A 52 18.64 28.44 35.96
C ASN A 52 18.51 29.67 35.06
N ALA A 53 17.29 30.02 34.65
CA ALA A 53 17.02 31.30 34.01
C ALA A 53 17.04 32.41 35.07
N ALA A 54 17.87 33.43 34.88
CA ALA A 54 17.89 34.61 35.72
C ALA A 54 16.56 35.39 35.61
N ARG A 55 15.97 35.77 36.76
CA ARG A 55 14.85 36.72 36.83
C ARG A 55 15.38 38.13 36.56
N VAL A 56 14.74 38.86 35.65
CA VAL A 56 14.88 40.31 35.52
C VAL A 56 13.52 40.94 35.82
N PRO A 57 13.41 41.93 36.73
CA PRO A 57 12.12 42.51 37.12
C PRO A 57 11.58 43.42 36.00
N LEU A 58 10.27 43.35 35.76
CA LEU A 58 9.55 44.30 34.91
C LEU A 58 9.08 45.46 35.78
N SER A 59 9.62 46.66 35.56
CA SER A 59 8.98 47.91 35.95
C SER A 59 7.88 48.24 34.93
N ALA A 60 6.68 48.56 35.43
CA ALA A 60 5.53 48.93 34.61
C ALA A 60 5.70 50.33 34.00
N PRO A 61 5.22 50.57 32.76
CA PRO A 61 4.88 51.91 32.33
C PRO A 61 3.40 52.08 31.95
N ASP A 62 2.93 53.29 32.23
CA ASP A 62 1.58 53.83 32.17
C ASP A 62 0.86 53.76 30.82
N SER A 63 -0.46 53.87 30.94
CA SER A 63 -1.44 54.06 29.86
C SER A 63 -1.11 55.27 28.97
N THR A 64 -1.43 55.12 27.69
CA THR A 64 -1.44 56.13 26.61
C THR A 64 -0.16 56.25 25.76
N THR A 65 0.00 55.35 24.79
CA THR A 65 0.44 55.65 23.40
C THR A 65 0.40 54.37 22.55
N THR A 66 -0.27 54.43 21.41
CA THR A 66 -0.30 53.39 20.38
C THR A 66 1.02 53.40 19.59
N ASP A 67 1.55 52.20 19.37
CA ASP A 67 2.70 51.85 18.52
C ASP A 67 4.10 51.87 19.18
N ARG A 68 4.57 50.66 19.58
CA ARG A 68 5.99 50.36 19.79
C ARG A 68 6.28 48.89 19.46
N SER A 69 7.09 48.66 18.43
CA SER A 69 7.84 47.42 18.25
C SER A 69 8.93 47.32 19.32
N ILE A 70 8.96 46.21 20.06
CA ILE A 70 10.06 45.91 21.01
C ILE A 70 10.93 44.86 20.35
N SER A 71 12.14 45.24 19.93
CA SER A 71 13.17 44.29 19.50
C SER A 71 14.03 43.91 20.70
N LYS A 72 14.19 42.61 20.99
CA LYS A 72 15.14 42.12 21.99
C LYS A 72 16.18 41.23 21.32
N THR A 73 17.45 41.59 21.47
CA THR A 73 18.60 40.79 21.04
C THR A 73 19.01 39.85 22.18
N VAL A 74 19.08 38.54 21.93
CA VAL A 74 19.64 37.57 22.88
C VAL A 74 20.96 37.06 22.31
N GLU A 75 22.05 37.29 23.03
CA GLU A 75 23.39 36.84 22.65
C GLU A 75 23.68 35.49 23.34
N VAL A 76 23.96 34.44 22.56
CA VAL A 76 24.28 33.10 23.10
C VAL A 76 25.78 32.87 23.01
N SER A 77 26.48 32.84 24.14
CA SER A 77 27.92 32.62 24.22
C SER A 77 28.30 31.13 24.25
N ARG A 78 29.02 30.70 23.20
CA ARG A 78 29.99 29.57 23.02
C ARG A 78 29.86 28.28 23.86
N LEU A 79 29.71 27.14 23.16
CA LEU A 79 30.23 25.82 23.56
C LEU A 79 31.30 25.38 22.54
N VAL A 80 32.53 25.10 22.99
CA VAL A 80 33.63 24.62 22.15
C VAL A 80 33.77 23.11 22.32
N PRO A 81 33.60 22.27 21.29
CA PRO A 81 33.94 20.85 21.37
C PRO A 81 35.42 20.62 21.01
N ARG A 82 36.20 20.01 21.92
CA ARG A 82 37.52 19.44 21.60
C ARG A 82 37.34 18.05 21.02
N VAL A 83 37.85 17.82 19.81
CA VAL A 83 37.96 16.48 19.20
C VAL A 83 39.42 16.05 19.28
N ARG A 84 39.69 14.87 19.82
CA ARG A 84 40.99 14.16 19.68
C ARG A 84 40.75 12.96 18.78
N SER A 85 41.53 12.81 17.70
CA SER A 85 41.78 11.50 17.10
C SER A 85 43.28 11.22 17.14
N ARG A 86 43.60 9.94 17.28
CA ARG A 86 44.92 9.35 17.36
C ARG A 86 45.10 8.58 16.05
N ASP A 87 46.18 8.87 15.30
CA ASP A 87 47.06 7.87 14.68
C ASP A 87 48.11 8.54 13.78
N ASP A 88 49.13 7.74 13.47
CA ASP A 88 50.54 8.04 13.26
C ASP A 88 50.92 8.93 12.07
N HIS A 89 52.04 9.62 12.30
CA HIS A 89 52.99 10.21 11.33
C HIS A 89 52.44 11.17 10.26
N SER A 90 52.44 12.47 10.57
CA SER A 90 53.26 13.53 9.91
C SER A 90 52.65 14.93 10.10
N ASN A 91 53.49 15.86 10.60
CA ASN A 91 53.37 17.33 10.76
C ASN A 91 51.99 18.01 10.52
N ILE A 92 51.38 18.53 11.59
CA ILE A 92 50.21 19.43 11.53
C ILE A 92 50.64 20.87 11.86
N ILE A 93 50.44 21.77 10.90
CA ILE A 93 50.45 23.24 11.08
C ILE A 93 49.09 23.65 11.65
N PHE A 94 49.06 24.39 12.76
CA PHE A 94 47.83 24.96 13.30
C PHE A 94 47.47 26.26 12.58
N THR A 95 46.42 26.27 11.77
CA THR A 95 45.75 27.51 11.34
C THR A 95 44.42 27.65 12.09
N SER A 96 44.33 28.68 12.93
CA SER A 96 43.09 29.08 13.59
C SER A 96 42.23 29.82 12.57
N ILE A 97 41.14 29.20 12.11
CA ILE A 97 40.09 29.90 11.36
C ILE A 97 38.86 29.94 12.27
N SER A 98 38.58 31.12 12.83
CA SER A 98 37.35 31.41 13.57
C SER A 98 36.22 31.70 12.57
N PRO A 99 35.10 30.95 12.56
CA PRO A 99 33.93 31.36 11.79
C PRO A 99 33.22 32.55 12.48
N PRO A 100 32.57 33.45 11.72
CA PRO A 100 31.80 34.56 12.28
C PRO A 100 30.56 34.05 13.03
N PRO A 101 30.05 34.79 14.04
CA PRO A 101 28.88 34.39 14.80
C PRO A 101 27.61 34.38 13.94
N LEU A 102 26.81 33.32 14.09
CA LEU A 102 25.44 33.26 13.55
C LEU A 102 24.53 34.16 14.40
N VAL A 103 24.02 35.23 13.81
CA VAL A 103 22.98 36.07 14.41
C VAL A 103 21.61 35.51 14.00
N VAL A 104 20.82 35.06 14.97
CA VAL A 104 19.43 34.63 14.75
C VAL A 104 18.52 35.75 15.21
N VAL A 105 17.80 36.38 14.28
CA VAL A 105 16.78 37.39 14.58
C VAL A 105 15.43 36.70 14.62
N ILE A 106 14.75 36.76 15.77
CA ILE A 106 13.39 36.25 15.95
C ILE A 106 12.44 37.45 15.93
N ILE A 107 11.54 37.51 14.95
CA ILE A 107 10.50 38.54 14.87
C ILE A 107 9.17 37.90 15.29
N ILE A 108 8.56 38.43 16.34
CA ILE A 108 7.24 37.99 16.83
C ILE A 108 6.21 39.04 16.41
N TYR A 109 5.21 38.65 15.64
CA TYR A 109 4.05 39.48 15.33
C TYR A 109 2.88 39.08 16.23
N HIS A 110 2.25 40.06 16.87
CA HIS A 110 0.94 39.91 17.50
C HIS A 110 -0.10 40.58 16.62
N GLY A 111 -1.02 39.80 16.06
CA GLY A 111 -2.21 40.28 15.36
C GLY A 111 -3.48 39.68 15.99
N PRO A 112 -4.63 40.38 15.98
CA PRO A 112 -5.85 39.89 16.60
C PRO A 112 -6.49 38.77 15.77
N VAL A 113 -6.82 37.65 16.43
CA VAL A 113 -7.60 36.55 15.85
C VAL A 113 -9.09 36.88 15.98
N ALA A 114 -9.79 37.01 14.85
CA ALA A 114 -11.24 37.21 14.82
C ALA A 114 -11.97 35.88 15.15
N ALA A 115 -12.89 35.95 16.11
CA ALA A 115 -13.71 34.82 16.55
C ALA A 115 -14.81 34.49 15.53
N ALA A 116 -14.91 33.23 15.10
CA ALA A 116 -15.99 32.73 14.25
C ALA A 116 -17.23 32.40 15.12
N SER A 117 -18.32 33.11 14.84
CA SER A 117 -19.64 32.98 15.50
C SER A 117 -20.43 31.77 14.99
N THR A 118 -21.06 31.07 15.93
CA THR A 118 -21.97 29.93 15.71
C THR A 118 -23.43 30.37 15.58
N ARG A 119 -24.06 30.16 14.42
CA ARG A 119 -25.52 29.89 14.30
C ARG A 119 -25.93 29.42 12.89
N PRO A 120 -26.81 28.40 12.75
CA PRO A 120 -27.38 27.99 11.47
C PRO A 120 -28.72 28.72 11.17
N PRO A 121 -29.12 28.90 9.90
CA PRO A 121 -30.45 29.40 9.54
C PRO A 121 -31.48 28.26 9.35
N PRO A 122 -32.79 28.58 9.45
CA PRO A 122 -33.87 27.59 9.54
C PRO A 122 -34.39 27.12 8.17
N ALA A 123 -35.09 25.98 8.21
CA ALA A 123 -35.81 25.38 7.11
C ALA A 123 -37.08 26.15 6.73
N ALA A 124 -37.38 26.23 5.43
CA ALA A 124 -38.71 26.46 4.91
C ALA A 124 -38.94 25.54 3.70
N ALA A 125 -40.02 24.76 3.77
CA ALA A 125 -40.50 23.88 2.74
C ALA A 125 -41.54 24.60 1.86
N ALA A 126 -41.52 24.34 0.56
CA ALA A 126 -42.71 24.46 -0.29
C ALA A 126 -42.64 23.37 -1.37
N SER A 127 -43.68 22.54 -1.38
CA SER A 127 -43.89 21.35 -2.20
C SER A 127 -44.51 21.66 -3.55
N VAL A 128 -44.02 21.00 -4.61
CA VAL A 128 -44.81 20.70 -5.80
C VAL A 128 -44.82 19.18 -5.96
N ALA A 129 -46.01 18.60 -5.84
CA ALA A 129 -46.25 17.18 -6.00
C ALA A 129 -46.26 16.80 -7.49
N TYR A 130 -45.34 15.94 -7.91
CA TYR A 130 -45.52 15.10 -9.09
C TYR A 130 -45.68 13.65 -8.62
N ARG A 131 -46.90 13.13 -8.72
CA ARG A 131 -47.18 11.70 -8.54
C ARG A 131 -46.57 10.95 -9.73
N GLY A 132 -45.46 10.27 -9.48
CA GLY A 132 -44.86 9.31 -10.39
C GLY A 132 -43.96 8.38 -9.56
N GLY A 133 -44.27 7.09 -9.57
CA GLY A 133 -43.77 6.10 -8.61
C GLY A 133 -42.29 6.21 -8.26
N ALA A 134 -42.00 6.11 -6.96
CA ALA A 134 -40.65 5.93 -6.44
C ALA A 134 -40.04 4.67 -7.04
N ARG A 135 -39.30 4.82 -8.15
CA ARG A 135 -38.18 3.93 -8.43
C ARG A 135 -37.16 4.22 -7.33
N LEU A 136 -37.07 3.35 -6.33
CA LEU A 136 -35.91 3.28 -5.46
C LEU A 136 -34.68 3.33 -6.37
N ALA A 137 -33.90 4.40 -6.28
CA ALA A 137 -32.59 4.47 -6.88
C ALA A 137 -31.73 3.40 -6.19
N VAL A 138 -31.68 2.20 -6.78
CA VAL A 138 -30.65 1.21 -6.49
C VAL A 138 -29.40 1.75 -7.17
N ASP A 139 -28.69 2.64 -6.48
CA ASP A 139 -27.44 3.17 -6.99
C ASP A 139 -26.39 2.05 -6.90
N GLY A 140 -26.08 1.44 -8.05
CA GLY A 140 -25.24 0.27 -8.21
C GLY A 140 -23.74 0.59 -8.16
N SER A 141 -23.31 1.50 -7.30
CA SER A 141 -21.91 1.87 -7.13
C SER A 141 -21.38 1.41 -5.77
N LEU A 142 -20.08 1.12 -5.70
CA LEU A 142 -19.42 0.83 -4.42
C LEU A 142 -19.39 2.09 -3.56
N GLN A 143 -19.61 1.93 -2.25
CA GLN A 143 -19.74 3.05 -1.32
C GLN A 143 -18.91 2.83 -0.06
N LEU A 144 -18.37 3.92 0.48
CA LEU A 144 -17.81 3.91 1.83
C LEU A 144 -18.94 3.72 2.84
N GLY A 145 -18.74 2.81 3.79
CA GLY A 145 -19.76 2.52 4.79
C GLY A 145 -21.04 1.89 4.22
N PHE A 146 -20.96 1.14 3.10
CA PHE A 146 -22.11 0.42 2.51
C PHE A 146 -22.86 -0.42 3.57
N TYR A 147 -22.11 -1.06 4.49
CA TYR A 147 -22.67 -1.87 5.57
C TYR A 147 -23.01 -1.09 6.86
N ALA A 148 -22.87 0.23 6.90
CA ALA A 148 -22.99 1.01 8.14
C ALA A 148 -24.35 0.88 8.84
N ARG A 149 -25.42 0.59 8.08
CA ARG A 149 -26.77 0.36 8.63
C ARG A 149 -27.11 -1.13 8.76
N SER A 150 -26.85 -1.92 7.71
CA SER A 150 -27.26 -3.33 7.64
C SER A 150 -26.34 -4.28 8.43
N CYS A 151 -25.05 -3.97 8.53
CA CYS A 151 -24.11 -4.71 9.36
C CYS A 151 -22.99 -3.80 9.88
N PRO A 152 -23.25 -2.95 10.89
CA PRO A 152 -22.32 -1.90 11.33
C PRO A 152 -20.96 -2.43 11.81
N ARG A 153 -20.88 -3.72 12.17
CA ARG A 153 -19.67 -4.38 12.65
C ARG A 153 -18.94 -5.21 11.60
N ALA A 154 -19.42 -5.27 10.34
CA ALA A 154 -18.88 -6.12 9.29
C ALA A 154 -17.35 -5.97 9.15
N GLU A 155 -16.87 -4.76 8.86
CA GLU A 155 -15.44 -4.50 8.65
C GLU A 155 -14.60 -4.80 9.90
N ALA A 156 -15.14 -4.49 11.08
CA ALA A 156 -14.47 -4.76 12.35
C ALA A 156 -14.38 -6.26 12.66
N ILE A 157 -15.36 -7.07 12.23
CA ILE A 157 -15.34 -8.52 12.36
C ILE A 157 -14.27 -9.11 11.42
N VAL A 158 -14.29 -8.74 10.14
CA VAL A 158 -13.28 -9.20 9.15
C VAL A 158 -11.87 -8.87 9.63
N ARG A 159 -11.62 -7.61 10.01
CA ARG A 159 -10.32 -7.17 10.55
C ARG A 159 -9.89 -7.99 11.77
N ARG A 160 -10.81 -8.32 12.67
CA ARG A 160 -10.52 -9.11 13.87
C ARG A 160 -10.10 -10.53 13.52
N VAL A 161 -10.79 -11.17 12.57
CA VAL A 161 -10.45 -12.51 12.09
C VAL A 161 -9.07 -12.50 11.44
N VAL A 162 -8.84 -11.58 10.49
CA VAL A 162 -7.52 -11.44 9.82
C VAL A 162 -6.41 -11.23 10.84
N ARG A 163 -6.60 -10.32 11.81
CA ARG A 163 -5.62 -10.06 12.87
C ARG A 163 -5.32 -11.31 13.70
N ARG A 164 -6.36 -12.06 14.08
CA ARG A 164 -6.21 -13.29 14.86
C ARG A 164 -5.47 -14.36 14.08
N ARG A 165 -5.77 -14.52 12.79
CA ARG A 165 -5.10 -15.48 11.89
C ARG A 165 -3.64 -15.07 11.66
N ALA A 166 -3.39 -13.80 11.36
CA ALA A 166 -2.05 -13.25 11.16
C ALA A 166 -1.15 -13.32 12.41
N ALA A 167 -1.74 -13.24 13.61
CA ALA A 167 -1.00 -13.40 14.86
C ALA A 167 -0.50 -14.85 15.07
N LYS A 168 -1.17 -15.84 14.49
CA LYS A 168 -0.75 -17.25 14.51
C LYS A 168 0.18 -17.58 13.35
N ASP A 169 -0.15 -17.09 12.15
CA ASP A 169 0.62 -17.30 10.93
C ASP A 169 0.68 -16.00 10.12
N ARG A 170 1.85 -15.36 10.09
CA ARG A 170 2.06 -14.10 9.36
C ARG A 170 1.99 -14.26 7.85
N SER A 171 2.13 -15.48 7.32
CA SER A 171 2.02 -15.74 5.90
C SER A 171 0.61 -15.47 5.35
N VAL A 172 -0.40 -15.37 6.23
CA VAL A 172 -1.76 -14.90 5.90
C VAL A 172 -1.75 -13.53 5.22
N LEU A 173 -0.82 -12.63 5.60
CA LEU A 173 -0.79 -11.26 5.09
C LEU A 173 -0.55 -11.18 3.57
N PRO A 174 0.56 -11.72 3.02
CA PRO A 174 0.75 -11.74 1.57
C PRO A 174 -0.27 -12.63 0.85
N ALA A 175 -0.76 -13.71 1.48
CA ALA A 175 -1.74 -14.61 0.87
C ALA A 175 -3.06 -13.90 0.56
N LEU A 176 -3.59 -13.10 1.49
CA LEU A 176 -4.87 -12.40 1.30
C LEU A 176 -4.77 -11.29 0.25
N ILE A 177 -3.63 -10.61 0.15
CA ILE A 177 -3.38 -9.61 -0.90
C ILE A 177 -3.33 -10.28 -2.27
N ARG A 178 -2.62 -11.42 -2.38
CA ARG A 178 -2.58 -12.22 -3.60
C ARG A 178 -3.96 -12.75 -3.97
N LEU A 179 -4.73 -13.28 -3.01
CA LEU A 179 -6.08 -13.78 -3.24
C LEU A 179 -6.98 -12.71 -3.85
N HIS A 180 -6.94 -11.49 -3.32
CA HIS A 180 -7.71 -10.37 -3.87
C HIS A 180 -7.25 -9.97 -5.28
N PHE A 181 -5.95 -10.01 -5.56
CA PHE A 181 -5.45 -9.81 -6.92
C PHE A 181 -5.97 -10.89 -7.88
N HIS A 182 -5.94 -12.16 -7.47
CA HIS A 182 -6.43 -13.27 -8.28
C HIS A 182 -7.94 -13.20 -8.53
N ASP A 183 -8.72 -12.77 -7.53
CA ASP A 183 -10.16 -12.52 -7.67
C ASP A 183 -10.44 -11.42 -8.70
N CYS A 184 -9.76 -10.28 -8.57
CA CYS A 184 -10.00 -9.13 -9.44
C CYS A 184 -9.45 -9.25 -10.86
N PHE A 185 -8.63 -10.27 -11.15
CA PHE A 185 -7.89 -10.40 -12.41
C PHE A 185 -8.29 -11.69 -13.16
N VAL A 186 -9.60 -11.89 -13.30
CA VAL A 186 -10.25 -12.95 -14.06
C VAL A 186 -10.99 -12.32 -15.25
N ARG A 187 -11.01 -13.00 -16.41
CA ARG A 187 -11.29 -12.41 -17.74
C ARG A 187 -12.48 -11.44 -17.85
N VAL A 188 -12.27 -10.41 -18.68
CA VAL A 188 -13.25 -10.00 -19.70
C VAL A 188 -12.97 -10.84 -20.94
N ARG A 189 -13.91 -11.70 -21.39
CA ARG A 189 -13.84 -12.18 -22.77
C ARG A 189 -14.14 -10.98 -23.68
N THR A 190 -13.13 -10.18 -24.03
CA THR A 190 -13.21 -9.52 -25.32
C THR A 190 -13.15 -10.67 -26.32
N HIS A 191 -14.22 -10.88 -27.07
CA HIS A 191 -14.21 -11.76 -28.22
C HIS A 191 -12.84 -11.68 -28.88
N ALA A 192 -12.12 -12.80 -28.91
CA ALA A 192 -11.07 -12.95 -29.90
C ALA A 192 -11.73 -12.54 -31.22
N ARG A 193 -11.14 -11.57 -31.92
CA ARG A 193 -11.41 -11.32 -33.33
C ARG A 193 -10.92 -12.57 -34.09
N THR A 194 -11.58 -13.69 -33.93
CA THR A 194 -11.64 -14.72 -34.97
C THR A 194 -12.70 -14.22 -35.93
N PRO A 195 -12.35 -13.91 -37.20
CA PRO A 195 -13.36 -13.77 -38.24
C PRO A 195 -14.22 -15.04 -38.21
N PRO A 196 -15.56 -14.96 -38.22
CA PRO A 196 -16.36 -16.16 -38.30
C PRO A 196 -15.96 -16.91 -39.56
N LEU A 197 -15.57 -18.17 -39.41
CA LEU A 197 -15.57 -19.09 -40.53
C LEU A 197 -17.01 -19.13 -41.05
N VAL A 198 -17.17 -18.89 -42.35
CA VAL A 198 -18.47 -18.90 -43.02
C VAL A 198 -19.06 -20.29 -42.87
N GLY A 199 -20.05 -20.46 -41.98
CA GLY A 199 -20.76 -21.74 -41.85
C GLY A 199 -21.46 -22.01 -40.52
N ASP A 200 -21.03 -21.44 -39.40
CA ASP A 200 -21.63 -21.78 -38.10
C ASP A 200 -22.78 -20.84 -37.70
N HIS A 201 -23.95 -21.41 -37.45
CA HIS A 201 -25.09 -20.72 -36.86
C HIS A 201 -24.71 -20.04 -35.54
N PRO A 202 -25.18 -18.82 -35.27
CA PRO A 202 -24.87 -18.12 -34.03
C PRO A 202 -25.55 -18.87 -32.87
N ARG A 203 -24.78 -19.67 -32.13
CA ARG A 203 -25.18 -20.00 -30.76
C ARG A 203 -25.31 -18.67 -30.02
N PHE A 204 -26.50 -18.40 -29.49
CA PHE A 204 -26.75 -17.33 -28.53
C PHE A 204 -25.77 -17.52 -27.35
N LEU A 205 -24.60 -16.91 -27.44
CA LEU A 205 -23.72 -16.75 -26.29
C LEU A 205 -24.40 -15.68 -25.43
N SER A 206 -24.91 -16.09 -24.27
CA SER A 206 -25.37 -15.16 -23.25
C SER A 206 -24.31 -14.05 -23.08
N PRO A 207 -24.72 -12.77 -22.94
CA PRO A 207 -23.76 -11.69 -22.73
C PRO A 207 -22.92 -12.03 -21.51
N LEU A 208 -21.64 -12.30 -21.73
CA LEU A 208 -20.71 -12.62 -20.67
C LEU A 208 -20.58 -11.37 -19.81
N THR A 209 -21.07 -11.44 -18.58
CA THR A 209 -20.81 -10.41 -17.58
C THR A 209 -19.30 -10.34 -17.37
N PRO A 210 -18.66 -9.17 -17.56
CA PRO A 210 -17.25 -8.99 -17.23
C PRO A 210 -17.00 -9.51 -15.81
N SER A 211 -16.10 -10.48 -15.66
CA SER A 211 -15.66 -10.97 -14.35
C SER A 211 -14.59 -10.02 -13.79
N GLY A 212 -14.50 -9.97 -12.47
CA GLY A 212 -13.67 -9.04 -11.70
C GLY A 212 -13.74 -9.40 -10.23
N CYS A 213 -13.71 -8.40 -9.34
CA CYS A 213 -13.75 -8.67 -7.90
C CYS A 213 -15.15 -9.10 -7.44
N ASP A 214 -15.55 -10.33 -7.75
CA ASP A 214 -16.88 -10.90 -7.49
C ASP A 214 -16.80 -12.20 -6.66
N GLY A 215 -15.62 -12.54 -6.12
CA GLY A 215 -15.42 -13.72 -5.28
C GLY A 215 -15.51 -15.05 -6.04
N SER A 216 -15.51 -15.07 -7.38
CA SER A 216 -15.57 -16.28 -8.18
C SER A 216 -14.42 -17.24 -7.90
N VAL A 217 -13.24 -16.71 -7.54
CA VAL A 217 -12.04 -17.49 -7.17
C VAL A 217 -12.26 -18.37 -5.93
N LEU A 218 -13.29 -18.08 -5.12
CA LEU A 218 -13.59 -18.80 -3.88
C LEU A 218 -14.42 -20.07 -4.09
N ILE A 219 -14.98 -20.27 -5.29
CA ILE A 219 -15.83 -21.43 -5.61
C ILE A 219 -15.00 -22.72 -5.69
N ASP A 220 -15.51 -23.79 -5.08
CA ASP A 220 -14.99 -25.14 -5.25
C ASP A 220 -15.58 -25.82 -6.48
N SER A 221 -14.77 -26.65 -7.14
CA SER A 221 -15.26 -27.55 -8.18
C SER A 221 -16.18 -28.61 -7.59
N THR A 222 -17.28 -28.90 -8.28
CA THR A 222 -18.24 -29.96 -7.94
C THR A 222 -18.50 -30.82 -9.17
N PRO A 223 -19.15 -32.00 -9.04
CA PRO A 223 -19.54 -32.79 -10.21
C PRO A 223 -20.39 -32.01 -11.23
N ASP A 224 -21.27 -31.13 -10.76
CA ASP A 224 -22.14 -30.29 -11.61
C ASP A 224 -21.46 -29.02 -12.12
N HIS A 225 -20.32 -28.65 -11.53
CA HIS A 225 -19.53 -27.49 -11.87
C HIS A 225 -18.02 -27.84 -11.81
N PRO A 226 -17.53 -28.65 -12.76
CA PRO A 226 -16.13 -29.05 -12.79
C PRO A 226 -15.24 -27.91 -13.26
N ALA A 227 -13.97 -27.93 -12.84
CA ALA A 227 -12.93 -26.98 -13.26
C ALA A 227 -13.27 -25.50 -12.94
N ALA A 228 -13.62 -25.23 -11.68
CA ALA A 228 -13.65 -23.87 -11.14
C ALA A 228 -12.26 -23.22 -11.19
N GLU A 229 -12.20 -21.90 -10.96
CA GLU A 229 -10.94 -21.15 -11.08
C GLU A 229 -9.79 -21.67 -10.24
N LYS A 230 -10.07 -22.30 -9.09
CA LYS A 230 -9.03 -22.87 -8.22
C LYS A 230 -8.20 -23.96 -8.90
N ASP A 231 -8.79 -24.63 -9.89
CA ASP A 231 -8.13 -25.70 -10.63
C ASP A 231 -7.26 -25.15 -11.78
N ALA A 232 -7.30 -23.83 -12.04
CA ALA A 232 -6.40 -23.22 -13.00
C ALA A 232 -4.95 -23.23 -12.48
N PRO A 233 -3.94 -23.47 -13.35
CA PRO A 233 -2.55 -23.57 -12.91
C PRO A 233 -2.07 -22.42 -12.00
N PRO A 234 -2.33 -21.13 -12.30
CA PRO A 234 -1.89 -20.03 -11.44
C PRO A 234 -2.51 -20.04 -10.03
N ASN A 235 -3.65 -20.71 -9.87
CA ASN A 235 -4.44 -20.74 -8.64
C ASN A 235 -4.16 -21.96 -7.76
N LEU A 236 -3.44 -22.98 -8.27
CA LEU A 236 -3.07 -24.18 -7.51
C LEU A 236 -2.23 -23.88 -6.26
N THR A 237 -1.62 -22.69 -6.20
CA THR A 237 -0.82 -22.20 -5.06
C THR A 237 -1.55 -21.16 -4.21
N LEU A 238 -2.83 -20.86 -4.49
CA LEU A 238 -3.63 -20.00 -3.61
C LEU A 238 -3.85 -20.69 -2.27
N ARG A 239 -3.80 -19.90 -1.21
CA ARG A 239 -3.83 -20.38 0.18
C ARG A 239 -4.60 -19.40 1.06
N MET A 240 -4.88 -19.81 2.29
CA MET A 240 -5.57 -18.99 3.30
C MET A 240 -7.01 -18.64 2.95
N LEU A 241 -7.64 -19.47 2.11
CA LEU A 241 -9.04 -19.35 1.77
C LEU A 241 -9.94 -19.64 3.00
N ASP A 242 -9.47 -20.47 3.93
CA ASP A 242 -10.12 -20.75 5.22
C ASP A 242 -10.21 -19.51 6.13
N VAL A 243 -9.33 -18.52 5.96
CA VAL A 243 -9.44 -17.22 6.64
C VAL A 243 -10.67 -16.45 6.15
N VAL A 244 -11.01 -16.57 4.87
CA VAL A 244 -12.22 -15.99 4.29
C VAL A 244 -13.45 -16.71 4.83
N ASP A 245 -13.42 -18.04 4.96
CA ASP A 245 -14.51 -18.82 5.56
C ASP A 245 -14.74 -18.45 7.04
N ASP A 246 -13.67 -18.35 7.83
CA ASP A 246 -13.72 -17.91 9.23
C ASP A 246 -14.36 -16.52 9.35
N ALA A 247 -14.00 -15.61 8.44
CA ALA A 247 -14.55 -14.25 8.40
C ALA A 247 -16.02 -14.27 7.99
N LYS A 248 -16.37 -15.05 6.97
CA LYS A 248 -17.74 -15.22 6.50
C LYS A 248 -18.64 -15.78 7.60
N ALA A 249 -18.24 -16.88 8.24
CA ALA A 249 -19.00 -17.48 9.34
C ALA A 249 -19.21 -16.49 10.50
N ALA A 250 -18.19 -15.71 10.85
CA ALA A 250 -18.29 -14.71 11.91
C ALA A 250 -19.22 -13.55 11.55
N VAL A 251 -19.25 -13.14 10.28
CA VAL A 251 -20.13 -12.07 9.78
C VAL A 251 -21.56 -12.57 9.64
N GLU A 252 -21.79 -13.77 9.08
CA GLU A 252 -23.12 -14.39 8.99
C GLU A 252 -23.76 -14.57 10.37
N LYS A 253 -22.97 -14.94 11.39
CA LYS A 253 -23.47 -14.99 12.78
C LYS A 253 -23.97 -13.64 13.30
N ALA A 254 -23.39 -12.53 12.81
CA ALA A 254 -23.73 -11.19 13.27
C ALA A 254 -24.83 -10.52 12.42
N CYS A 255 -24.84 -10.78 11.11
CA CYS A 255 -25.74 -10.18 10.13
C CYS A 255 -25.96 -11.15 8.96
N PRO A 256 -26.88 -12.12 9.11
CA PRO A 256 -27.13 -13.16 8.12
C PRO A 256 -27.48 -12.60 6.73
N GLY A 257 -26.83 -13.10 5.69
CA GLY A 257 -27.13 -12.79 4.28
C GLY A 257 -26.83 -11.35 3.85
N VAL A 258 -26.02 -10.60 4.61
CA VAL A 258 -25.77 -9.17 4.32
C VAL A 258 -24.48 -8.93 3.55
N VAL A 259 -23.37 -9.55 3.95
CA VAL A 259 -22.03 -9.20 3.46
C VAL A 259 -21.54 -10.22 2.44
N SER A 260 -21.22 -9.79 1.23
CA SER A 260 -20.72 -10.66 0.16
C SER A 260 -19.33 -11.23 0.47
N CYS A 261 -19.03 -12.38 -0.12
CA CYS A 261 -17.69 -12.96 -0.02
C CYS A 261 -16.65 -12.12 -0.78
N ALA A 262 -17.03 -11.52 -1.90
CA ALA A 262 -16.22 -10.54 -2.64
C ALA A 262 -15.74 -9.38 -1.76
N ASP A 263 -16.63 -8.77 -0.97
CA ASP A 263 -16.22 -7.72 -0.03
C ASP A 263 -15.36 -8.27 1.11
N ILE A 264 -15.61 -9.48 1.61
CA ILE A 264 -14.75 -10.08 2.64
C ILE A 264 -13.31 -10.23 2.13
N VAL A 265 -13.10 -10.68 0.88
CA VAL A 265 -11.76 -10.78 0.27
C VAL A 265 -11.10 -9.40 0.18
N ALA A 266 -11.81 -8.39 -0.33
CA ALA A 266 -11.27 -7.04 -0.48
C ALA A 266 -10.94 -6.40 0.89
N LEU A 267 -11.84 -6.53 1.87
CA LEU A 267 -11.64 -6.06 3.25
C LEU A 267 -10.44 -6.76 3.90
N ALA A 268 -10.31 -8.08 3.69
CA ALA A 268 -9.22 -8.88 4.24
C ALA A 268 -7.86 -8.47 3.65
N ALA A 269 -7.77 -8.22 2.34
CA ALA A 269 -6.57 -7.71 1.69
C ALA A 269 -6.16 -6.32 2.19
N ARG A 270 -7.13 -5.41 2.39
CA ARG A 270 -6.87 -4.09 2.99
C ARG A 270 -6.33 -4.23 4.42
N ASP A 271 -6.97 -5.05 5.24
CA ASP A 271 -6.53 -5.24 6.63
C ASP A 271 -5.15 -5.93 6.67
N ALA A 272 -4.85 -6.84 5.73
CA ALA A 272 -3.53 -7.43 5.57
C ALA A 272 -2.46 -6.40 5.19
N ALA A 273 -2.74 -5.50 4.23
CA ALA A 273 -1.81 -4.42 3.84
C ALA A 273 -1.53 -3.45 5.01
N ALA A 274 -2.55 -3.15 5.81
CA ALA A 274 -2.42 -2.33 7.01
C ALA A 274 -1.52 -2.99 8.07
N MET A 275 -1.61 -4.30 8.25
CA MET A 275 -0.78 -5.06 9.20
C MET A 275 0.64 -5.29 8.68
N ALA A 276 0.81 -5.59 7.39
CA ALA A 276 2.10 -5.89 6.78
C ALA A 276 2.99 -4.65 6.63
N GLY A 277 2.40 -3.50 6.27
CA GLY A 277 3.18 -2.31 5.87
C GLY A 277 2.72 -0.98 6.45
N ARG A 278 1.69 -0.99 7.33
CA ARG A 278 0.95 0.22 7.73
C ARG A 278 0.33 0.96 6.54
N VAL A 279 -0.01 0.24 5.47
CA VAL A 279 -0.71 0.81 4.31
C VAL A 279 -2.20 0.82 4.61
N ARG A 280 -2.72 1.99 5.00
CA ARG A 280 -4.14 2.17 5.37
C ARG A 280 -4.86 2.95 4.27
N TYR A 281 -6.06 2.51 3.96
CA TYR A 281 -6.95 3.18 3.01
C TYR A 281 -8.40 2.84 3.32
N GLU A 282 -9.27 3.78 2.99
CA GLU A 282 -10.71 3.54 2.98
C GLU A 282 -11.04 2.69 1.75
N LEU A 283 -11.96 1.74 1.91
CA LEU A 283 -12.31 0.78 0.86
C LEU A 283 -13.82 0.83 0.61
N PRO A 284 -14.27 1.31 -0.55
CA PRO A 284 -15.65 1.18 -0.95
C PRO A 284 -16.06 -0.30 -1.01
N THR A 285 -17.23 -0.59 -0.43
CA THR A 285 -17.86 -1.91 -0.37
C THR A 285 -19.24 -1.87 -1.05
N GLY A 286 -19.90 -3.01 -1.16
CA GLY A 286 -21.13 -3.21 -1.94
C GLY A 286 -20.94 -4.14 -3.13
N ARG A 287 -19.81 -4.87 -3.21
CA ARG A 287 -19.62 -5.92 -4.22
C ARG A 287 -20.63 -7.03 -3.98
N ARG A 288 -21.03 -7.71 -5.04
CA ARG A 288 -21.85 -8.91 -5.01
C ARG A 288 -21.06 -10.09 -5.55
N ASP A 289 -21.50 -11.27 -5.14
CA ASP A 289 -20.86 -12.53 -5.48
C ASP A 289 -21.28 -13.00 -6.87
N GLY A 290 -20.30 -13.36 -7.71
CA GLY A 290 -20.52 -13.93 -9.03
C GLY A 290 -21.14 -15.32 -8.98
N THR A 291 -21.80 -15.71 -10.07
CA THR A 291 -22.48 -17.02 -10.21
C THR A 291 -21.81 -17.92 -11.25
N VAL A 292 -20.57 -17.61 -11.61
CA VAL A 292 -19.74 -18.36 -12.56
C VAL A 292 -18.33 -18.42 -11.99
N SER A 293 -17.65 -19.56 -12.13
CA SER A 293 -16.22 -19.70 -11.85
C SER A 293 -15.65 -20.71 -12.84
N SER A 294 -14.63 -20.35 -13.61
CA SER A 294 -14.08 -21.27 -14.60
C SER A 294 -12.56 -21.16 -14.69
N ALA A 295 -11.87 -22.29 -14.64
CA ALA A 295 -10.42 -22.36 -14.87
C ALA A 295 -10.02 -21.78 -16.24
N ALA A 296 -10.90 -21.88 -17.24
CA ALA A 296 -10.69 -21.31 -18.57
C ALA A 296 -10.76 -19.77 -18.62
N GLU A 297 -11.24 -19.14 -17.55
CA GLU A 297 -11.37 -17.69 -17.42
C GLU A 297 -10.21 -17.05 -16.65
N VAL A 298 -9.34 -17.87 -16.05
CA VAL A 298 -8.12 -17.40 -15.39
C VAL A 298 -7.09 -17.00 -16.43
N ASN A 299 -6.79 -15.70 -16.48
CA ASN A 299 -5.83 -15.12 -17.43
C ASN A 299 -4.88 -14.17 -16.70
N LEU A 300 -4.08 -14.74 -15.81
CA LEU A 300 -3.11 -14.01 -15.00
C LEU A 300 -1.77 -13.88 -15.73
N PRO A 301 -1.08 -12.72 -15.62
CA PRO A 301 0.25 -12.56 -16.20
C PRO A 301 1.23 -13.60 -15.66
N SER A 302 1.96 -14.25 -16.56
CA SER A 302 2.99 -15.23 -16.20
C SER A 302 4.18 -14.54 -15.49
N PRO A 303 4.84 -15.20 -14.51
CA PRO A 303 6.05 -14.68 -13.87
C PRO A 303 7.22 -14.43 -14.85
N SER A 304 7.19 -15.09 -16.01
CA SER A 304 8.22 -14.98 -17.07
C SER A 304 7.83 -14.04 -18.22
N VAL A 305 6.71 -13.34 -18.09
CA VAL A 305 6.18 -12.46 -19.15
C VAL A 305 6.98 -11.16 -19.26
N SER A 306 7.00 -10.54 -20.45
CA SER A 306 7.58 -9.21 -20.65
C SER A 306 6.81 -8.12 -19.90
N PHE A 307 7.47 -7.01 -19.54
CA PHE A 307 6.76 -5.88 -18.92
C PHE A 307 5.66 -5.30 -19.84
N ALA A 308 5.89 -5.32 -21.15
CA ALA A 308 4.94 -4.79 -22.13
C ALA A 308 3.63 -5.62 -22.16
N ASP A 309 3.75 -6.94 -22.11
CA ASP A 309 2.60 -7.85 -22.09
C ASP A 309 1.87 -7.81 -20.74
N ALA A 310 2.62 -7.74 -19.62
CA ALA A 310 2.03 -7.50 -18.31
C ALA A 310 1.24 -6.18 -18.28
N LEU A 311 1.79 -5.12 -18.90
CA LEU A 311 1.10 -3.83 -19.01
C LEU A 311 -0.15 -3.92 -19.90
N SER A 312 -0.10 -4.69 -20.98
CA SER A 312 -1.27 -4.95 -21.83
C SER A 312 -2.38 -5.65 -21.03
N ALA A 313 -2.02 -6.68 -20.25
CA ALA A 313 -2.96 -7.37 -19.37
C ALA A 313 -3.55 -6.44 -18.31
N PHE A 314 -2.75 -5.60 -17.66
CA PHE A 314 -3.27 -4.63 -16.67
C PHE A 314 -4.19 -3.59 -17.32
N ARG A 315 -3.89 -3.15 -18.55
CA ARG A 315 -4.72 -2.19 -19.27
C ARG A 315 -6.09 -2.77 -19.63
N SER A 316 -6.20 -4.08 -19.87
CA SER A 316 -7.49 -4.72 -20.19
C SER A 316 -8.50 -4.66 -19.03
N ILE A 317 -8.01 -4.50 -17.80
CA ILE A 317 -8.83 -4.28 -16.60
C ILE A 317 -8.79 -2.81 -16.12
N GLY A 318 -8.33 -1.89 -16.96
CA GLY A 318 -8.32 -0.45 -16.66
C GLY A 318 -7.17 0.02 -15.77
N LEU A 319 -6.15 -0.80 -15.50
CA LEU A 319 -4.98 -0.47 -14.70
C LEU A 319 -3.79 -0.07 -15.59
N GLY A 320 -3.09 1.01 -15.22
CA GLY A 320 -2.02 1.59 -16.03
C GLY A 320 -0.61 1.20 -15.59
N VAL A 321 0.40 1.82 -16.22
CA VAL A 321 1.82 1.58 -15.89
C VAL A 321 2.16 1.91 -14.43
N VAL A 322 1.52 2.95 -13.87
CA VAL A 322 1.66 3.29 -12.45
C VAL A 322 1.11 2.17 -11.57
N ASP A 323 -0.07 1.64 -11.91
CA ASP A 323 -0.71 0.57 -11.14
C ASP A 323 0.09 -0.73 -11.21
N LEU A 324 0.52 -1.16 -12.40
CA LEU A 324 1.38 -2.33 -12.58
C LEU A 324 2.66 -2.21 -11.75
N THR A 325 3.43 -1.12 -11.94
CA THR A 325 4.70 -0.90 -11.23
C THR A 325 4.50 -0.85 -9.70
N THR A 326 3.36 -0.32 -9.25
CA THR A 326 3.03 -0.22 -7.83
C THR A 326 2.62 -1.57 -7.24
N LEU A 327 1.75 -2.32 -7.92
CA LEU A 327 1.19 -3.57 -7.43
C LEU A 327 2.23 -4.71 -7.45
N LEU A 328 3.15 -4.73 -8.41
CA LEU A 328 4.35 -5.58 -8.36
C LEU A 328 5.19 -5.33 -7.09
N GLY A 329 5.12 -4.13 -6.51
CA GLY A 329 5.75 -3.82 -5.22
C GLY A 329 5.28 -4.69 -4.05
N SER A 330 4.14 -5.38 -4.18
CA SER A 330 3.72 -6.40 -3.20
C SER A 330 4.68 -7.59 -3.12
N HIS A 331 5.47 -7.85 -4.16
CA HIS A 331 6.54 -8.85 -4.20
C HIS A 331 7.74 -8.49 -3.29
N THR A 332 7.67 -7.41 -2.53
CA THR A 332 8.54 -7.22 -1.37
C THR A 332 8.34 -8.28 -0.27
N MET A 333 7.22 -9.00 -0.29
CA MET A 333 6.84 -10.04 0.69
C MET A 333 6.26 -11.26 -0.01
N GLY A 334 6.08 -12.34 0.75
CA GLY A 334 5.61 -13.62 0.25
C GLY A 334 6.75 -14.52 -0.22
N PHE A 335 6.37 -15.58 -0.90
CA PHE A 335 7.27 -16.62 -1.39
C PHE A 335 6.96 -16.94 -2.85
N CYS A 336 7.99 -17.39 -3.56
CA CYS A 336 7.94 -17.91 -4.91
C CYS A 336 8.22 -19.42 -4.88
N HIS A 337 7.47 -20.19 -5.66
CA HIS A 337 7.80 -21.58 -5.95
C HIS A 337 8.96 -21.65 -6.96
N CYS A 338 9.93 -22.53 -6.76
CA CYS A 338 11.11 -22.67 -7.62
C CYS A 338 10.76 -22.93 -9.08
N GLY A 339 9.72 -23.73 -9.35
CA GLY A 339 9.20 -24.03 -10.68
C GLY A 339 8.86 -22.80 -11.52
N LEU A 340 8.51 -21.68 -10.87
CA LEU A 340 8.20 -20.41 -11.54
C LEU A 340 9.43 -19.62 -12.00
N ILE A 341 10.63 -20.01 -11.55
CA ILE A 341 11.90 -19.32 -11.85
C ILE A 341 12.95 -20.23 -12.48
N MET A 342 12.68 -21.52 -12.69
CA MET A 342 13.65 -22.46 -13.25
C MET A 342 14.20 -22.01 -14.61
N ASN A 343 13.35 -21.41 -15.46
CA ASN A 343 13.77 -20.81 -16.73
C ASN A 343 14.87 -19.77 -16.54
N ARG A 344 14.72 -18.85 -15.57
CA ARG A 344 15.73 -17.82 -15.30
C ARG A 344 17.04 -18.38 -14.77
N LEU A 345 17.01 -19.53 -14.09
CA LEU A 345 18.18 -20.11 -13.43
C LEU A 345 18.98 -21.05 -14.34
N TYR A 346 18.33 -21.76 -15.27
CA TYR A 346 18.95 -22.88 -16.00
C TYR A 346 18.66 -22.95 -17.51
N ASN A 347 17.63 -22.28 -18.01
CA ASN A 347 17.21 -22.36 -19.40
C ASN A 347 16.49 -21.08 -19.83
N PHE A 348 17.21 -19.95 -19.79
CA PHE A 348 16.60 -18.63 -19.98
C PHE A 348 16.19 -18.38 -21.43
N ASN A 349 17.10 -18.58 -22.37
CA ASN A 349 16.82 -18.55 -23.80
C ASN A 349 17.89 -19.35 -24.58
N SER A 350 17.81 -19.34 -25.91
CA SER A 350 18.76 -20.06 -26.77
C SER A 350 20.20 -19.53 -26.72
N THR A 351 20.40 -18.30 -26.22
CA THR A 351 21.70 -17.62 -26.23
C THR A 351 22.35 -17.52 -24.85
N SER A 352 21.60 -17.73 -23.76
CA SER A 352 22.08 -17.63 -22.39
C SER A 352 21.47 -18.73 -21.50
N PRO A 353 22.29 -19.50 -20.77
CA PRO A 353 21.81 -20.56 -19.88
C PRO A 353 21.14 -20.02 -18.60
N PHE A 354 21.22 -18.73 -18.33
CA PHE A 354 20.53 -18.07 -17.22
C PHE A 354 20.23 -16.61 -17.59
N ASP A 355 19.37 -15.97 -16.83
CA ASP A 355 19.00 -14.57 -17.05
C ASP A 355 20.20 -13.63 -16.81
N PRO A 356 20.73 -12.96 -17.85
CA PRO A 356 21.91 -12.10 -17.72
C PRO A 356 21.62 -10.80 -16.95
N THR A 357 20.34 -10.48 -16.70
CA THR A 357 19.95 -9.30 -15.92
C THR A 357 19.95 -9.55 -14.41
N MET A 358 20.12 -10.81 -13.99
CA MET A 358 20.14 -11.22 -12.60
C MET A 358 21.53 -11.01 -11.98
N ASP A 359 21.56 -10.40 -10.80
CA ASP A 359 22.76 -10.28 -9.98
C ASP A 359 23.38 -11.66 -9.68
N ALA A 360 24.69 -11.78 -9.86
CA ALA A 360 25.40 -13.05 -9.72
C ALA A 360 25.29 -13.66 -8.31
N GLY A 361 25.25 -12.82 -7.27
CA GLY A 361 25.06 -13.27 -5.90
C GLY A 361 23.64 -13.79 -5.64
N LEU A 362 22.62 -13.14 -6.20
CA LEU A 362 21.26 -13.66 -6.15
C LEU A 362 21.14 -14.98 -6.91
N LEU A 363 21.73 -15.07 -8.11
CA LEU A 363 21.74 -16.29 -8.92
C LEU A 363 22.34 -17.47 -8.15
N ALA A 364 23.46 -17.27 -7.47
CA ALA A 364 24.10 -18.30 -6.64
C ALA A 364 23.16 -18.78 -5.53
N VAL A 365 22.56 -17.86 -4.77
CA VAL A 365 21.62 -18.18 -3.68
C VAL A 365 20.37 -18.91 -4.20
N LEU A 366 19.83 -18.50 -5.35
CA LEU A 366 18.66 -19.14 -5.94
C LEU A 366 18.98 -20.55 -6.45
N ARG A 367 20.13 -20.76 -7.10
CA ARG A 367 20.55 -22.10 -7.57
C ARG A 367 20.83 -23.08 -6.43
N GLU A 368 21.33 -22.58 -5.30
CA GLU A 368 21.51 -23.40 -4.09
C GLU A 368 20.16 -23.88 -3.53
N ARG A 369 19.14 -23.00 -3.52
CA ARG A 369 17.82 -23.30 -2.95
C ARG A 369 16.87 -24.00 -3.93
N CYS A 370 17.06 -23.78 -5.22
CA CYS A 370 16.26 -24.34 -6.30
C CYS A 370 17.16 -25.16 -7.23
N PRO A 371 17.69 -26.32 -6.81
CA PRO A 371 18.58 -27.13 -7.64
C PRO A 371 17.90 -27.56 -8.95
N PRO A 372 18.67 -27.84 -10.02
CA PRO A 372 18.12 -28.30 -11.28
C PRO A 372 17.27 -29.56 -11.05
N HIS A 373 16.00 -29.49 -11.41
CA HIS A 373 15.11 -30.63 -11.44
C HIS A 373 14.20 -30.51 -12.66
N VAL A 374 13.70 -31.64 -13.14
CA VAL A 374 12.68 -31.64 -14.18
C VAL A 374 11.44 -31.01 -13.57
N VAL A 375 11.03 -29.86 -14.09
CA VAL A 375 9.69 -29.30 -13.81
C VAL A 375 8.70 -30.23 -14.49
N THR A 376 8.32 -31.31 -13.82
CA THR A 376 7.12 -32.05 -14.20
C THR A 376 5.95 -31.10 -13.99
N THR A 377 5.05 -31.02 -14.98
CA THR A 377 3.81 -30.22 -14.90
C THR A 377 3.20 -30.44 -13.52
N PRO A 378 3.20 -29.45 -12.62
CA PRO A 378 2.86 -29.78 -11.25
C PRO A 378 1.34 -29.87 -11.21
N GLN A 379 0.80 -31.09 -11.19
CA GLN A 379 -0.57 -31.29 -10.70
C GLN A 379 -0.69 -30.87 -9.22
N ASN A 380 0.44 -30.59 -8.55
CA ASN A 380 0.49 -30.17 -7.16
C ASN A 380 1.67 -29.20 -6.87
N GLU A 381 1.61 -27.98 -7.40
CA GLU A 381 2.59 -26.89 -7.14
C GLU A 381 2.81 -26.62 -5.63
N SER A 382 1.87 -27.02 -4.77
CA SER A 382 1.94 -26.81 -3.32
C SER A 382 3.12 -27.50 -2.63
N ARG A 383 3.78 -28.49 -3.27
CA ARG A 383 4.94 -29.21 -2.71
C ARG A 383 6.29 -28.73 -3.24
N ASP A 384 6.27 -27.82 -4.20
CA ASP A 384 7.50 -27.26 -4.75
C ASP A 384 8.24 -26.42 -3.70
N VAL A 385 9.57 -26.43 -3.77
CA VAL A 385 10.41 -25.66 -2.86
C VAL A 385 10.09 -24.18 -3.02
N ILE A 386 9.99 -23.47 -1.89
CA ILE A 386 9.68 -22.04 -1.89
C ILE A 386 10.89 -21.21 -1.47
N VAL A 387 11.04 -20.05 -2.11
CA VAL A 387 12.03 -19.03 -1.77
C VAL A 387 11.34 -17.70 -1.44
N PRO A 388 11.90 -16.85 -0.58
CA PRO A 388 11.34 -15.52 -0.35
C PRO A 388 11.30 -14.69 -1.64
N MET A 389 10.25 -13.89 -1.84
CA MET A 389 10.16 -12.98 -3.00
C MET A 389 11.21 -11.86 -2.94
N ASN A 390 11.70 -11.51 -1.75
CA ASN A 390 12.75 -10.54 -1.54
C ASN A 390 13.68 -10.97 -0.39
N PHE A 391 14.95 -11.19 -0.70
CA PHE A 391 15.96 -11.67 0.23
C PHE A 391 16.55 -10.60 1.14
N VAL A 392 16.34 -9.32 0.80
CA VAL A 392 16.91 -8.18 1.54
C VAL A 392 15.82 -7.31 2.19
N ALA A 393 14.59 -7.84 2.32
CA ALA A 393 13.47 -7.13 2.92
C ALA A 393 13.68 -6.92 4.43
N PRO A 394 13.75 -5.67 4.93
CA PRO A 394 13.98 -5.38 6.35
C PRO A 394 12.88 -5.92 7.26
N LEU A 395 11.65 -6.00 6.76
CA LEU A 395 10.50 -6.51 7.50
C LEU A 395 10.29 -8.04 7.32
N GLY A 396 11.25 -8.71 6.70
CA GLY A 396 11.19 -10.13 6.36
C GLY A 396 10.14 -10.45 5.29
N PRO A 397 9.84 -11.74 5.04
CA PRO A 397 8.97 -12.18 3.95
C PRO A 397 7.47 -11.87 4.20
N PHE A 398 7.13 -11.12 5.23
CA PHE A 398 5.74 -10.83 5.62
C PHE A 398 5.45 -9.33 5.74
N GLY A 399 6.40 -8.47 5.41
CA GLY A 399 6.25 -7.03 5.54
C GLY A 399 6.12 -6.32 4.20
N LEU A 400 5.17 -5.40 4.11
CA LEU A 400 4.94 -4.58 2.91
C LEU A 400 5.73 -3.27 3.04
N ASP A 401 6.95 -3.27 2.53
CA ASP A 401 7.84 -2.10 2.46
C ASP A 401 8.29 -1.82 1.01
N ASN A 402 9.19 -0.85 0.83
CA ASN A 402 9.64 -0.43 -0.50
C ASN A 402 10.90 -1.15 -0.97
N SER A 403 11.42 -2.15 -0.24
CA SER A 403 12.70 -2.83 -0.55
C SER A 403 12.65 -3.63 -1.86
N PHE A 404 11.47 -3.95 -2.38
CA PHE A 404 11.29 -4.45 -3.74
C PHE A 404 11.99 -3.57 -4.79
N TYR A 405 11.85 -2.24 -4.70
CA TYR A 405 12.35 -1.34 -5.74
C TYR A 405 13.88 -1.21 -5.74
N PRO A 406 14.57 -1.02 -4.61
CA PRO A 406 16.03 -1.17 -4.55
C PRO A 406 16.52 -2.52 -5.08
N SER A 407 15.82 -3.63 -4.77
CA SER A 407 16.18 -4.96 -5.30
C SER A 407 16.09 -5.01 -6.82
N VAL A 408 15.00 -4.52 -7.42
CA VAL A 408 14.84 -4.43 -8.89
C VAL A 408 15.95 -3.59 -9.53
N LEU A 409 16.26 -2.42 -8.96
CA LEU A 409 17.32 -1.54 -9.45
C LEU A 409 18.71 -2.16 -9.39
N ALA A 410 18.91 -3.13 -8.48
CA ALA A 410 20.16 -3.85 -8.29
C ALA A 410 20.24 -5.17 -9.06
N GLY A 411 19.28 -5.50 -9.94
CA GLY A 411 19.25 -6.79 -10.64
C GLY A 411 18.86 -7.97 -9.74
N ARG A 412 18.24 -7.69 -8.59
CA ARG A 412 17.95 -8.68 -7.53
C ARG A 412 16.46 -9.04 -7.41
N ALA A 413 15.67 -8.87 -8.46
CA ALA A 413 14.27 -9.32 -8.45
C ALA A 413 14.17 -10.82 -8.78
N VAL A 414 13.31 -11.54 -8.05
CA VAL A 414 13.17 -13.01 -8.15
C VAL A 414 12.43 -13.45 -9.41
N LEU A 415 11.33 -12.78 -9.77
CA LEU A 415 10.59 -13.07 -11.00
C LEU A 415 11.14 -12.25 -12.19
N GLN A 416 10.97 -12.77 -13.40
CA GLN A 416 11.41 -12.08 -14.62
C GLN A 416 10.61 -10.80 -14.81
N VAL A 417 9.28 -10.87 -14.70
CA VAL A 417 8.38 -9.72 -14.86
C VAL A 417 8.72 -8.57 -13.89
N ASP A 418 9.25 -8.89 -12.71
CA ASP A 418 9.72 -7.89 -11.74
C ASP A 418 10.99 -7.20 -12.24
N GLN A 419 11.96 -7.97 -12.73
CA GLN A 419 13.22 -7.43 -13.26
C GLN A 419 13.00 -6.62 -14.55
N GLU A 420 11.99 -7.00 -15.32
CA GLU A 420 11.52 -6.33 -16.54
C GLU A 420 10.98 -4.91 -16.29
N ILE A 421 10.75 -4.48 -15.05
CA ILE A 421 10.53 -3.04 -14.74
C ILE A 421 11.66 -2.18 -15.33
N MET A 422 12.88 -2.73 -15.39
CA MET A 422 14.06 -2.03 -15.92
C MET A 422 14.03 -1.86 -17.45
N SER A 423 13.22 -2.63 -18.18
CA SER A 423 13.06 -2.48 -19.64
C SER A 423 12.12 -1.32 -20.02
N SER A 424 11.34 -0.80 -19.07
CA SER A 424 10.45 0.35 -19.29
C SER A 424 11.00 1.64 -18.69
N GLY A 425 11.25 2.65 -19.55
CA GLY A 425 11.77 3.95 -19.11
C GLY A 425 10.86 4.68 -18.11
N VAL A 426 9.54 4.52 -18.22
CA VAL A 426 8.57 5.09 -17.28
C VAL A 426 8.54 4.31 -15.97
N ALA A 427 8.45 2.98 -16.03
CA ALA A 427 8.39 2.13 -14.85
C ALA A 427 9.67 2.24 -14.01
N ARG A 428 10.83 2.25 -14.65
CA ARG A 428 12.14 2.48 -14.01
C ARG A 428 12.20 3.80 -13.23
N ARG A 429 11.64 4.89 -13.77
CA ARG A 429 11.56 6.19 -13.06
C ARG A 429 10.63 6.11 -11.83
N ILE A 430 9.51 5.40 -11.95
CA ILE A 430 8.59 5.16 -10.83
C ILE A 430 9.28 4.32 -9.75
N ALA A 431 9.97 3.24 -10.14
CA ALA A 431 10.73 2.40 -9.23
C ALA A 431 11.81 3.18 -8.48
N ALA A 432 12.60 4.02 -9.16
CA ALA A 432 13.59 4.89 -8.53
C ALA A 432 12.95 5.88 -7.53
N MET A 433 11.77 6.41 -7.85
CA MET A 433 11.02 7.27 -6.94
C MET A 433 10.56 6.51 -5.69
N PHE A 434 10.05 5.29 -5.84
CA PHE A 434 9.63 4.46 -4.72
C PHE A 434 10.78 3.93 -3.87
N ALA A 435 11.92 3.61 -4.49
CA ALA A 435 13.16 3.25 -3.81
C ALA A 435 13.66 4.39 -2.90
N SER A 436 13.70 5.62 -3.42
CA SER A 436 14.19 6.79 -2.67
C SER A 436 13.17 7.38 -1.68
N ARG A 437 11.87 7.19 -1.91
CA ARG A 437 10.79 7.77 -1.09
C ARG A 437 9.77 6.70 -0.69
N PRO A 438 9.98 5.96 0.41
CA PRO A 438 9.09 4.89 0.86
C PRO A 438 7.62 5.33 1.04
N GLY A 439 7.39 6.58 1.44
CA GLY A 439 6.04 7.14 1.59
C GLY A 439 5.26 7.26 0.29
N ASN A 440 5.93 7.44 -0.86
CA ASN A 440 5.28 7.50 -2.16
C ASN A 440 4.72 6.13 -2.55
N PHE A 441 5.50 5.07 -2.34
CA PHE A 441 5.06 3.69 -2.57
C PHE A 441 3.79 3.39 -1.78
N LYS A 442 3.80 3.60 -0.46
CA LYS A 442 2.64 3.25 0.39
C LYS A 442 1.36 3.99 -0.02
N ARG A 443 1.46 5.28 -0.35
CA ARG A 443 0.31 6.07 -0.82
C ARG A 443 -0.19 5.59 -2.17
N GLN A 444 0.71 5.28 -3.11
CA GLN A 444 0.28 4.80 -4.41
C GLN A 444 -0.27 3.37 -4.33
N PHE A 445 0.32 2.50 -3.49
CA PHE A 445 -0.18 1.14 -3.26
C PHE A 445 -1.61 1.16 -2.74
N ALA A 446 -1.92 2.01 -1.77
CA ALA A 446 -3.29 2.24 -1.31
C ALA A 446 -4.24 2.61 -2.47
N LYS A 447 -3.85 3.58 -3.31
CA LYS A 447 -4.67 4.01 -4.47
C LYS A 447 -4.87 2.88 -5.49
N SER A 448 -3.81 2.17 -5.84
CA SER A 448 -3.86 1.08 -6.82
C SER A 448 -4.63 -0.14 -6.30
N MET A 449 -4.59 -0.42 -4.99
CA MET A 449 -5.44 -1.46 -4.38
C MET A 449 -6.92 -1.09 -4.41
N VAL A 450 -7.28 0.17 -4.13
CA VAL A 450 -8.69 0.64 -4.26
C VAL A 450 -9.15 0.53 -5.71
N LYS A 451 -8.29 0.90 -6.66
CA LYS A 451 -8.59 0.79 -8.10
C LYS A 451 -8.75 -0.66 -8.55
N LEU A 452 -7.83 -1.54 -8.15
CA LEU A 452 -7.90 -2.99 -8.39
C LEU A 452 -9.22 -3.55 -7.85
N GLY A 453 -9.57 -3.21 -6.61
CA GLY A 453 -10.82 -3.65 -6.00
C GLY A 453 -12.09 -3.17 -6.73
N GLY A 454 -12.01 -2.16 -7.60
CA GLY A 454 -13.14 -1.65 -8.37
C GLY A 454 -13.31 -2.29 -9.75
N VAL A 455 -12.49 -3.28 -10.11
CA VAL A 455 -12.52 -3.93 -11.43
C VAL A 455 -13.77 -4.80 -11.57
N ASN A 456 -14.58 -4.49 -12.60
CA ASN A 456 -15.74 -5.26 -13.07
C ASN A 456 -16.62 -5.84 -11.95
N VAL A 457 -16.90 -5.03 -10.92
CA VAL A 457 -17.66 -5.47 -9.76
C VAL A 457 -19.15 -5.63 -10.08
N LEU A 458 -19.76 -6.65 -9.48
CA LEU A 458 -21.22 -6.80 -9.46
C LEU A 458 -21.82 -5.98 -8.33
N THR A 459 -22.92 -5.27 -8.58
CA THR A 459 -23.58 -4.42 -7.58
C THR A 459 -25.11 -4.49 -7.68
N GLY A 460 -25.79 -3.90 -6.68
CA GLY A 460 -27.26 -3.80 -6.68
C GLY A 460 -27.94 -5.16 -6.68
N ARG A 461 -28.51 -5.57 -7.81
CA ARG A 461 -29.20 -6.86 -8.00
C ARG A 461 -28.41 -7.88 -8.83
N GLN A 462 -27.21 -7.53 -9.28
CA GLN A 462 -26.35 -8.44 -10.05
C GLN A 462 -25.73 -9.49 -9.12
N GLY A 463 -25.69 -10.76 -9.54
CA GLY A 463 -25.15 -11.83 -8.71
C GLY A 463 -25.87 -11.98 -7.36
N GLU A 464 -25.18 -12.51 -6.38
CA GLU A 464 -25.77 -12.89 -5.09
C GLU A 464 -25.01 -12.38 -3.87
N VAL A 465 -25.51 -12.70 -2.68
CA VAL A 465 -24.71 -12.68 -1.45
C VAL A 465 -24.64 -14.14 -1.01
N ARG A 466 -23.51 -14.79 -1.26
CA ARG A 466 -23.33 -16.20 -0.90
C ARG A 466 -23.35 -16.35 0.60
N ILE A 467 -24.04 -17.35 1.13
CA ILE A 467 -23.99 -17.67 2.57
C ILE A 467 -22.72 -18.47 2.89
N ASN A 468 -22.30 -19.32 1.94
CA ASN A 468 -21.03 -20.05 1.98
C ASN A 468 -20.17 -19.62 0.79
N CYS A 469 -18.98 -19.10 1.03
CA CYS A 469 -18.11 -18.59 -0.04
C CYS A 469 -17.60 -19.67 -1.02
N ARG A 470 -17.78 -20.96 -0.69
CA ARG A 470 -17.28 -22.09 -1.47
C ARG A 470 -18.22 -22.58 -2.56
N ARG A 471 -19.47 -22.12 -2.57
CA ARG A 471 -20.49 -22.61 -3.50
C ARG A 471 -21.51 -21.52 -3.79
N PHE A 472 -22.19 -21.62 -4.92
CA PHE A 472 -23.34 -20.77 -5.21
C PHE A 472 -24.48 -21.09 -4.24
N ASN A 473 -25.36 -20.12 -3.97
CA ASN A 473 -26.59 -20.43 -3.22
C ASN A 473 -27.51 -21.33 -4.07
N THR A 474 -28.35 -22.11 -3.39
CA THR A 474 -29.32 -23.03 -3.98
C THR A 474 -30.74 -22.61 -3.67
#